data_AF-A0A9E2Y1E7-F1
#
_entry.id   AF-A0A9E2Y1E7-F1
#
_cell.length_a   1.000
_cell.length_b   1.000
_cell.length_c   1.000
_cell.angle_alpha   90.00
_cell.angle_beta   90.00
_cell.angle_gamma   90.00
#
_symmetry.space_group_name_H-M   'P 1'
#
loop_
_entity.id
_entity.type
_entity.pdbx_description
1 polymer ?
#
loop_
_entity_poly.entity_id
_entity_poly.type
_entity_poly.pdbx_seq_one_letter_code
_entity_poly.pdbx_strand_id
1 'polypeptide(L)' 'MKQPTMVETIARRLLARQGIAVIWQLHLRASASHLKGNWLSAAALIGIADAAERQWAGWAGSP' A
#
# COMPACT_ATOMS: atom_id res chain seq x y z
N MET A 1 4.38 -9.30 -19.97
CA MET A 1 4.39 -8.55 -18.70
C MET A 1 2.96 -8.13 -18.38
N LYS A 2 2.43 -8.43 -17.19
CA LYS A 2 1.08 -7.97 -16.79
C LYS A 2 1.13 -6.46 -16.53
N GLN A 3 0.13 -5.72 -17.02
CA GLN A 3 0.03 -4.29 -16.74
C GLN A 3 -0.31 -4.09 -15.25
N PRO A 4 0.38 -3.16 -14.56
CA PRO A 4 0.07 -2.87 -13.17
C PRO A 4 -1.33 -2.26 -13.06
N THR A 5 -2.08 -2.72 -12.08
CA THR A 5 -3.35 -2.11 -11.67
C THR A 5 -3.13 -0.68 -11.17
N MET A 6 -4.21 0.09 -11.07
CA MET A 6 -4.16 1.44 -10.48
C MET A 6 -3.61 1.41 -9.05
N VAL A 7 -4.01 0.42 -8.26
CA VAL A 7 -3.56 0.24 -6.87
C VAL A 7 -2.04 -0.02 -6.81
N GLU A 8 -1.54 -0.93 -7.65
CA GLU A 8 -0.09 -1.20 -7.75
C GLU A 8 0.71 0.02 -8.23
N THR A 9 0.15 0.81 -9.14
CA THR A 9 0.77 2.06 -9.59
C THR A 9 0.87 3.09 -8.46
N ILE A 10 -0.17 3.23 -7.65
CA ILE A 10 -0.17 4.13 -6.49
C ILE A 10 0.82 3.64 -5.44
N ALA A 11 0.77 2.35 -5.10
CA ALA A 11 1.69 1.72 -4.16
C ALA A 11 3.16 1.94 -4.55
N ARG A 12 3.50 1.75 -5.83
CA ARG A 12 4.84 1.99 -6.37
C ARG A 12 5.30 3.43 -6.20
N ARG A 13 4.45 4.39 -6.54
CA ARG A 13 4.79 5.82 -6.41
C ARG A 13 4.96 6.21 -4.95
N LEU A 14 4.09 5.71 -4.07
CA LEU A 14 4.16 5.95 -2.64
C LEU A 14 5.44 5.38 -2.03
N LEU A 15 5.77 4.13 -2.35
CA LEU A 15 6.97 3.46 -1.87
C LEU A 15 8.25 4.14 -2.37
N ALA A 16 8.30 4.52 -3.64
CA ALA A 16 9.45 5.24 -4.20
C ALA A 16 9.66 6.63 -3.56
N ARG A 17 8.57 7.31 -3.15
CA ARG A 17 8.64 8.67 -2.60
C ARG A 17 8.87 8.71 -1.10
N GLN A 18 8.32 7.75 -0.36
CA GLN A 18 8.27 7.77 1.12
C GLN A 18 9.02 6.59 1.76
N GLY A 19 9.56 5.67 0.94
CA GLY A 19 10.22 4.47 1.42
C GLY A 19 9.28 3.51 2.15
N ILE A 20 9.87 2.54 2.83
CA ILE A 20 9.16 1.47 3.55
C ILE A 20 8.17 1.99 4.60
N ALA A 21 8.41 3.18 5.16
CA ALA A 21 7.54 3.79 6.17
C ALA A 21 6.10 4.03 5.67
N VAL A 22 5.88 4.10 4.35
CA VAL A 22 4.54 4.31 3.80
C VAL A 22 3.61 3.11 4.03
N ILE A 23 4.16 1.89 4.09
CA ILE A 23 3.38 0.67 4.36
C ILE A 23 2.72 0.80 5.74
N TRP A 24 3.51 1.13 6.76
CA TRP A 24 3.01 1.32 8.12
C TRP A 24 1.99 2.46 8.21
N GLN A 25 2.26 3.60 7.55
CA GLN A 25 1.33 4.73 7.54
C GLN A 25 -0.01 4.40 6.87
N LEU A 26 -0.02 3.59 5.81
CA LEU A 26 -1.25 3.15 5.14
C LEU A 26 -2.10 2.29 6.08
N HIS A 27 -1.49 1.34 6.80
CA HIS A 27 -2.19 0.53 7.81
C HIS A 27 -2.76 1.38 8.94
N LEU A 28 -1.97 2.31 9.50
CA LEU A 28 -2.46 3.22 10.55
C LEU A 28 -3.67 4.04 10.09
N ARG A 29 -3.62 4.57 8.85
CA ARG A 29 -4.74 5.32 8.27
C ARG A 29 -5.94 4.43 8.01
N ALA A 30 -5.74 3.19 7.56
CA ALA A 30 -6.81 2.24 7.35
C ALA A 30 -7.54 1.92 8.66
N SER A 31 -6.79 1.62 9.74
CA SER A 31 -7.36 1.42 11.07
C SER A 31 -8.12 2.65 11.56
N ALA A 32 -7.58 3.85 11.37
CA ALA A 32 -8.26 5.09 11.73
C ALA A 32 -9.57 5.31 10.93
N SER A 33 -9.58 5.00 9.62
CA SER A 33 -10.78 5.07 8.78
C SER A 33 -11.84 4.06 9.22
N HIS A 34 -11.42 2.83 9.55
CA HIS A 34 -12.31 1.77 10.04
C HIS A 34 -12.96 2.16 11.37
N LEU A 35 -12.18 2.67 12.33
CA LEU A 35 -12.69 3.14 13.62
C LEU A 35 -13.66 4.33 13.49
N LYS A 36 -13.55 5.11 12.42
CA LYS A 36 -14.49 6.19 12.08
C LYS A 36 -15.72 5.72 11.29
N GLY A 37 -15.87 4.41 11.05
CA GLY A 37 -16.97 3.85 10.26
C GLY A 37 -16.83 4.04 8.74
N ASN A 38 -15.66 4.47 8.25
CA ASN A 38 -15.40 4.65 6.83
C ASN A 38 -14.71 3.41 6.23
N TRP A 39 -15.48 2.33 6.12
CA TRP A 39 -15.02 1.01 5.69
C TRP A 39 -14.47 0.99 4.27
N LEU A 40 -15.05 1.77 3.35
CA LEU A 40 -14.58 1.83 1.96
C LEU A 40 -13.17 2.43 1.86
N SER A 41 -12.91 3.51 2.61
CA SER A 41 -11.57 4.10 2.66
C SER A 41 -10.57 3.17 3.34
N ALA A 42 -10.98 2.49 4.41
CA ALA A 42 -10.13 1.50 5.08
C ALA A 42 -9.72 0.36 4.11
N ALA A 43 -10.67 -0.20 3.37
CA ALA A 43 -10.41 -1.24 2.40
C ALA A 43 -9.48 -0.78 1.27
N ALA A 44 -9.70 0.43 0.74
CA ALA A 44 -8.82 1.00 -0.28
C ALA A 44 -7.37 1.19 0.23
N LEU A 45 -7.21 1.70 1.47
CA LEU A 45 -5.90 1.90 2.08
C LEU A 45 -5.17 0.57 2.35
N ILE A 46 -5.89 -0.47 2.81
CA ILE A 46 -5.34 -1.82 2.97
C ILE A 46 -4.88 -2.38 1.62
N GLY A 47 -5.68 -2.23 0.56
CA GLY A 47 -5.30 -2.71 -0.78
C GLY A 47 -4.01 -2.05 -1.30
N ILE A 48 -3.82 -0.76 -1.03
CA ILE A 48 -2.58 -0.06 -1.39
C ILE A 48 -1.41 -0.52 -0.51
N ALA A 49 -1.63 -0.77 0.78
CA ALA A 49 -0.60 -1.27 1.70
C ALA A 49 -0.10 -2.65 1.29
N ASP A 50 -1.01 -3.59 1.01
CA ASP A 50 -0.68 -4.95 0.54
C ASP A 50 0.08 -4.92 -0.81
N ALA A 51 -0.34 -4.07 -1.75
CA ALA A 51 0.39 -3.88 -3.00
C ALA A 51 1.81 -3.33 -2.77
N ALA A 52 1.99 -2.42 -1.80
CA ALA A 52 3.31 -1.88 -1.44
C ALA A 52 4.18 -2.94 -0.73
N GLU A 53 3.61 -3.76 0.14
CA GLU A 53 4.29 -4.89 0.80
C GLU A 53 4.79 -5.91 -0.21
N ARG A 54 3.94 -6.35 -1.15
CA ARG A 54 4.34 -7.28 -2.22
C ARG A 54 5.47 -6.72 -3.07
N GLN A 55 5.41 -5.42 -3.38
CA GLN A 55 6.45 -4.78 -4.15
C GLN A 55 7.77 -4.68 -3.37
N TRP A 56 7.69 -4.32 -2.09
CA TRP A 56 8.88 -4.27 -1.23
C TRP A 56 9.49 -5.66 -1.02
N ALA A 57 8.68 -6.69 -0.77
CA ALA A 57 9.12 -8.08 -0.66
C ALA A 57 9.73 -8.61 -1.96
N GLY A 58 9.11 -8.28 -3.11
CA GLY A 58 9.67 -8.62 -4.43
C GLY A 58 10.99 -7.90 -4.72
N TRP A 59 11.18 -6.69 -4.19
CA TRP A 59 12.44 -5.95 -4.30
C TRP A 59 13.52 -6.51 -3.35
N ALA A 60 13.15 -6.87 -2.12
CA ALA A 60 14.04 -7.51 -1.14
C ALA A 60 14.48 -8.92 -1.52
N GLY A 61 13.78 -9.57 -2.46
CA GLY A 61 14.16 -10.86 -3.05
C GLY A 61 15.02 -10.77 -4.31
N SER A 62 15.41 -9.58 -4.77
CA SER A 62 16.39 -9.41 -5.86
C SER A 62 17.78 -9.12 -5.27
N PRO A 63 18.80 -9.97 -5.53
CA PRO A 63 20.17 -9.76 -5.07
C PRO A 63 20.83 -8.51 -5.66
#